data_AF-A0A9W9ZIL3-F1
#
_entry.id   AF-A0A9W9ZIL3-F1
#
_cell.length_a   1.000
_cell.length_b   1.000
_cell.length_c   1.000
_cell.angle_alpha   90.00
_cell.angle_beta   90.00
_cell.angle_gamma   90.00
#
_symmetry.space_group_name_H-M   'P 1'
#
loop_
_entity.id
_entity.type
_entity.pdbx_description
1 polymer ?
#
loop_
_entity_poly.entity_id
_entity_poly.type
_entity_poly.pdbx_seq_one_letter_code
_entity_poly.pdbx_strand_id
1 'polypeptide(L)'
;MAGNCTLFTENQHYCKVISNVKLTVASFSLIASLFIIFVIWLFRKYKYFVQRLILALSVAAFLDSLSYLLTGVPPDDSSLCDFQAWLLSFMGFSVLLWVCCITFNLYWNAIKGVKTDQFEKYYHLVSWGVPL
;
A
#
# COMPACT_ATOMS: atom_id res chain seq x y z
N MET A 1 -15.22 -11.61 15.88
CA MET A 1 -15.30 -13.09 15.75
C MET A 1 -15.85 -13.36 14.36
N ALA A 2 -15.06 -13.99 13.48
CA ALA A 2 -15.42 -14.14 12.06
C ALA A 2 -16.63 -15.08 11.90
N GLY A 3 -17.78 -14.51 11.55
CA GLY A 3 -18.98 -15.26 11.17
C GLY A 3 -18.72 -16.05 9.88
N ASN A 4 -19.01 -17.34 9.95
CA ASN A 4 -19.12 -18.35 8.88
C ASN A 4 -18.70 -17.91 7.46
N CYS A 5 -17.52 -18.38 7.02
CA CYS A 5 -17.11 -18.34 5.62
C CYS A 5 -18.05 -19.17 4.74
N THR A 6 -18.77 -18.51 3.83
CA THR A 6 -19.63 -19.15 2.82
C THR A 6 -18.83 -19.83 1.70
N LEU A 7 -17.55 -19.49 1.54
CA LEU A 7 -16.68 -19.98 0.46
C LEU A 7 -16.08 -21.38 0.72
N PHE A 8 -16.04 -21.80 1.99
CA PHE A 8 -15.58 -23.13 2.42
C PHE A 8 -16.50 -23.68 3.51
N THR A 9 -17.69 -24.13 3.10
CA THR A 9 -18.71 -24.71 3.99
C THR A 9 -18.24 -25.99 4.69
N GLU A 10 -17.36 -26.77 4.07
CA GLU A 10 -16.90 -28.07 4.58
C GLU A 10 -15.60 -28.00 5.41
N ASN A 11 -14.77 -26.96 5.23
CA ASN A 11 -13.46 -26.88 5.87
C ASN A 11 -13.16 -25.46 6.41
N GLN A 12 -13.84 -25.09 7.50
CA GLN A 12 -13.68 -23.78 8.15
C GLN A 12 -12.26 -23.50 8.67
N HIS A 13 -11.43 -24.54 8.85
CA HIS A 13 -10.04 -24.38 9.27
C HIS A 13 -9.20 -23.58 8.26
N TYR A 14 -9.41 -23.78 6.95
CA TYR A 14 -8.66 -23.04 5.93
C TYR A 14 -8.93 -21.53 5.98
N CYS A 15 -10.17 -21.14 6.27
CA CYS A 15 -10.52 -19.74 6.41
C CYS A 15 -9.78 -19.06 7.57
N LYS A 16 -9.66 -19.73 8.71
CA LYS A 16 -8.88 -19.21 9.85
C LYS A 16 -7.41 -19.08 9.50
N VAL A 17 -6.83 -20.06 8.81
CA VAL A 17 -5.43 -20.01 8.38
C VAL A 17 -5.20 -18.85 7.42
N ILE A 18 -6.03 -18.69 6.39
CA ILE A 18 -5.90 -17.60 5.41
C ILE A 18 -6.03 -16.24 6.09
N SER A 19 -7.01 -16.08 6.99
CA SER A 19 -7.19 -14.83 7.74
C SER A 19 -5.99 -14.51 8.62
N ASN A 20 -5.47 -15.49 9.34
CA ASN A 20 -4.30 -15.31 10.21
C ASN A 20 -3.04 -14.97 9.40
N VAL A 21 -2.82 -15.66 8.27
CA VAL A 21 -1.71 -15.36 7.36
C VAL A 21 -1.81 -13.93 6.84
N LYS A 22 -2.98 -13.51 6.36
CA LYS A 22 -3.23 -12.14 5.91
C LYS A 22 -2.90 -11.11 6.99
N LEU A 23 -3.40 -11.32 8.22
CA LEU A 23 -3.14 -10.42 9.34
C LEU A 23 -1.65 -10.32 9.68
N THR A 24 -0.94 -11.45 9.64
CA THR A 24 0.49 -11.51 9.98
C THR A 24 1.33 -10.78 8.93
N VAL A 25 1.04 -11.02 7.65
CA VAL A 25 1.72 -10.34 6.53
C VAL A 25 1.42 -8.84 6.54
N ALA A 26 0.16 -8.45 6.76
CA ALA A 26 -0.21 -7.03 6.86
C ALA A 26 0.50 -6.32 8.03
N SER A 27 0.60 -6.98 9.18
CA SER A 27 1.32 -6.43 10.35
C SER A 27 2.81 -6.25 10.07
N PHE A 28 3.44 -7.23 9.41
CA PHE A 28 4.85 -7.13 9.03
C PHE A 28 5.09 -6.01 8.01
N SER A 29 4.21 -5.87 7.01
CA SER A 29 4.25 -4.79 6.02
C SER A 29 4.07 -3.42 6.66
N LEU A 30 3.18 -3.31 7.65
CA LEU A 30 2.97 -2.09 8.43
C LEU A 30 4.25 -1.71 9.20
N ILE A 31 4.88 -2.65 9.90
CA ILE A 31 6.14 -2.41 10.60
C ILE A 31 7.25 -1.99 9.62
N ALA A 32 7.36 -2.67 8.49
CA ALA A 32 8.35 -2.35 7.46
C ALA A 32 8.15 -0.93 6.90
N SER A 33 6.92 -0.55 6.56
CA SER A 33 6.61 0.79 6.04
C SER A 33 6.90 1.90 7.07
N LEU A 34 6.54 1.69 8.35
CA LEU A 34 6.90 2.62 9.44
C LEU A 34 8.40 2.75 9.61
N PHE A 35 9.14 1.63 9.55
CA PHE A 35 10.59 1.64 9.65
C PHE A 35 11.24 2.44 8.52
N ILE A 36 10.77 2.30 7.28
CA ILE A 36 11.28 3.08 6.14
C ILE A 36 11.01 4.58 6.32
N ILE A 37 9.80 4.95 6.76
CA ILE A 37 9.46 6.35 7.06
C ILE A 37 10.38 6.89 8.15
N PHE A 38 10.60 6.12 9.22
CA PHE A 38 11.47 6.49 10.33
C PHE A 38 12.92 6.68 9.90
N VAL A 39 13.47 5.77 9.08
CA VAL A 39 14.83 5.87 8.54
C VAL A 39 15.00 7.12 7.67
N ILE A 40 14.03 7.42 6.78
CA ILE A 40 14.08 8.62 5.93
C ILE A 40 14.04 9.90 6.78
N TRP A 41 13.23 9.89 7.84
CA TRP A 41 13.15 11.00 8.80
C TRP A 41 14.45 11.15 9.61
N LEU A 42 15.01 10.06 10.13
CA LEU A 42 16.22 10.02 10.96
C LEU A 42 17.47 10.51 10.20
N PHE A 43 17.67 10.03 8.97
CA PHE A 43 18.81 10.45 8.14
C PHE A 43 18.60 11.83 7.49
N ARG A 44 17.44 12.46 7.70
CA ARG A 44 17.04 13.79 7.20
C ARG A 44 17.42 13.99 5.72
N LYS A 45 17.37 12.91 4.94
CA LYS A 45 17.91 12.82 3.58
C LYS A 45 16.89 13.31 2.55
N TYR A 46 16.22 14.42 2.83
CA TYR A 46 15.17 15.03 1.99
C TYR A 46 15.69 15.59 0.64
N LYS A 47 16.97 15.40 0.33
CA LYS A 47 17.66 16.00 -0.81
C LYS A 47 17.50 15.22 -2.12
N TYR A 48 17.22 13.91 -2.07
CA TYR A 48 17.14 13.09 -3.28
C TYR A 48 15.69 12.85 -3.70
N PHE A 49 15.38 13.19 -4.95
CA PHE A 49 14.06 13.03 -5.58
C PHE A 49 13.43 11.66 -5.32
N VAL A 50 14.18 10.58 -5.55
CA VAL A 50 13.74 9.19 -5.38
C VAL A 50 13.29 8.89 -3.95
N GLN A 51 13.92 9.50 -2.93
CA GLN A 51 13.54 9.26 -1.54
C GLN A 51 12.19 9.90 -1.18
N ARG A 52 11.82 11.02 -1.82
CA ARG A 52 10.48 11.63 -1.65
C ARG A 52 9.38 10.74 -2.26
N LEU A 53 9.66 10.09 -3.38
CA LEU A 53 8.75 9.11 -3.99
C LEU A 53 8.60 7.85 -3.09
N ILE A 54 9.70 7.32 -2.55
CA ILE A 54 9.65 6.17 -1.62
C ILE A 54 8.86 6.50 -0.36
N LEU A 55 8.95 7.75 0.13
CA LEU A 55 8.14 8.19 1.27
C LEU A 55 6.64 8.18 0.92
N ALA A 56 6.24 8.70 -0.24
CA ALA A 56 4.86 8.67 -0.69
C ALA A 56 4.32 7.23 -0.86
N LEU A 57 5.11 6.35 -1.48
CA LEU A 57 4.81 4.91 -1.57
C LEU A 57 4.65 4.29 -0.17
N SER A 58 5.55 4.60 0.77
CA SER A 58 5.50 4.02 2.12
C SER A 58 4.25 4.48 2.89
N VAL A 59 3.80 5.72 2.69
CA VAL A 59 2.53 6.22 3.23
C VAL A 59 1.34 5.49 2.60
N ALA A 60 1.34 5.28 1.28
CA ALA A 60 0.30 4.51 0.59
C ALA A 60 0.26 3.04 1.08
N ALA A 61 1.42 2.39 1.22
CA ALA A 61 1.53 1.02 1.72
C ALA A 61 1.12 0.89 3.19
N PHE A 62 1.35 1.93 4.00
CA PHE A 62 0.86 1.99 5.37
C PHE A 62 -0.67 2.07 5.41
N LEU A 63 -1.27 2.93 4.58
CA LEU A 63 -2.73 3.06 4.44
C LEU A 63 -3.37 1.77 3.91
N ASP A 64 -2.73 1.11 2.95
CA ASP A 64 -3.16 -0.20 2.44
C ASP A 64 -3.15 -1.27 3.54
N SER A 65 -2.05 -1.37 4.28
CA SER A 65 -1.92 -2.32 5.40
C SER A 65 -2.94 -2.03 6.51
N LEU A 66 -3.22 -0.75 6.78
CA LEU A 66 -4.26 -0.33 7.71
C LEU A 66 -5.67 -0.74 7.22
N SER A 67 -5.94 -0.59 5.93
CA SER A 67 -7.21 -1.01 5.31
C SER A 67 -7.41 -2.54 5.38
N TYR A 68 -6.34 -3.30 5.21
CA TYR A 68 -6.33 -4.75 5.42
C TYR A 68 -6.62 -5.14 6.88
N LEU A 69 -6.08 -4.41 7.86
CA LEU A 69 -6.35 -4.66 9.28
C LEU A 69 -7.80 -4.32 9.64
N LEU A 70 -8.37 -3.25 9.09
CA LEU A 70 -9.79 -2.91 9.29
C LEU A 70 -10.70 -4.04 8.76
N THR A 71 -10.32 -4.72 7.68
CA THR A 71 -11.07 -5.85 7.12
C THR A 71 -11.11 -7.08 8.04
N GLY A 72 -10.18 -7.20 8.99
CA GLY A 72 -10.17 -8.27 9.98
C GLY A 72 -11.28 -8.17 11.03
N VAL A 73 -11.93 -7.01 11.14
CA VAL A 73 -13.06 -6.77 12.05
C VAL A 73 -14.32 -6.69 11.19
N PRO A 74 -15.21 -7.69 11.20
CA PRO A 74 -16.43 -7.62 10.41
C PRO A 74 -17.26 -6.41 10.86
N PRO A 75 -17.47 -5.39 10.01
CA PRO A 75 -18.35 -4.28 10.35
C PRO A 75 -19.79 -4.76 10.30
N ASP A 76 -20.57 -4.42 11.33
CA ASP A 76 -22.01 -4.71 11.38
C ASP A 76 -22.81 -3.83 10.38
N ASP A 77 -22.18 -2.77 9.86
CA ASP A 77 -22.78 -1.82 8.92
C ASP A 77 -22.36 -2.07 7.46
N SER A 78 -23.36 -2.18 6.57
CA SER A 78 -23.20 -2.42 5.13
C SER A 78 -22.37 -1.34 4.42
N SER A 79 -22.52 -0.06 4.78
CA SER A 79 -21.80 1.04 4.14
C SER A 79 -20.29 1.06 4.47
N LEU A 80 -19.89 0.56 5.64
CA LEU A 80 -18.49 0.45 6.00
C LEU A 80 -17.80 -0.65 5.21
N CYS A 81 -18.52 -1.75 4.91
CA CYS A 81 -18.02 -2.83 4.07
C CYS A 81 -17.73 -2.36 2.63
N ASP A 82 -18.65 -1.59 2.04
CA ASP A 82 -18.49 -1.04 0.68
C ASP A 82 -17.34 -0.03 0.62
N PHE A 83 -17.25 0.88 1.60
CA PHE A 83 -16.16 1.85 1.67
C PHE A 83 -14.80 1.17 1.85
N GLN A 84 -14.73 0.14 2.68
CA GLN A 84 -13.51 -0.62 2.92
C GLN A 84 -13.07 -1.39 1.66
N ALA A 85 -14.01 -2.02 0.93
CA ALA A 85 -13.71 -2.70 -0.33
C ALA A 85 -13.18 -1.73 -1.40
N TRP A 86 -13.78 -0.55 -1.49
CA TRP A 86 -13.29 0.52 -2.36
C TRP A 86 -11.89 0.99 -1.95
N LEU A 87 -11.68 1.28 -0.66
CA LEU A 87 -10.41 1.76 -0.14
C LEU A 87 -9.27 0.75 -0.36
N LEU A 88 -9.53 -0.54 -0.13
CA LEU A 88 -8.56 -1.62 -0.33
C LEU A 88 -8.14 -1.72 -1.81
N SER A 89 -9.11 -1.64 -2.71
CA SER A 89 -8.84 -1.70 -4.16
C SER A 89 -8.07 -0.47 -4.62
N PHE A 90 -8.50 0.73 -4.20
CA PHE A 90 -7.85 2.00 -4.51
C PHE A 90 -6.39 2.02 -4.06
N MET A 91 -6.13 1.68 -2.78
CA MET A 91 -4.80 1.73 -2.20
C MET A 91 -3.88 0.68 -2.85
N GLY A 92 -4.39 -0.52 -3.13
CA GLY A 92 -3.66 -1.55 -3.85
C GLY A 92 -3.20 -1.11 -5.24
N PHE A 93 -4.08 -0.52 -6.05
CA PHE A 93 -3.72 0.02 -7.36
C PHE A 93 -2.75 1.22 -7.27
N SER A 94 -2.94 2.10 -6.29
CA SER A 94 -2.03 3.23 -6.07
C SER A 94 -0.61 2.76 -5.75
N VAL A 95 -0.45 1.78 -4.84
CA VAL A 95 0.87 1.22 -4.49
C VAL A 95 1.55 0.62 -5.72
N LEU A 96 0.82 -0.16 -6.53
CA LEU A 96 1.37 -0.73 -7.77
C LEU A 96 1.86 0.34 -8.74
N LEU A 97 1.06 1.39 -8.96
CA LEU A 97 1.43 2.51 -9.81
C LEU A 97 2.66 3.25 -9.29
N TRP A 98 2.75 3.46 -7.97
CA TRP A 98 3.92 4.05 -7.32
C TRP A 98 5.19 3.21 -7.55
N VAL A 99 5.12 1.87 -7.42
CA VAL A 99 6.25 0.98 -7.71
C VAL A 99 6.67 1.11 -9.17
N CYS A 100 5.74 1.03 -10.12
CA CYS A 100 6.03 1.18 -11.54
C CYS A 100 6.68 2.53 -11.86
N CYS A 101 6.18 3.62 -11.27
CA CYS A 101 6.72 4.97 -11.43
C CYS A 101 8.16 5.07 -10.91
N ILE A 102 8.43 4.51 -9.74
CA ILE A 102 9.78 4.49 -9.13
C ILE A 102 10.74 3.67 -10.00
N THR A 103 10.34 2.49 -10.48
CA THR A 103 11.16 1.65 -11.36
C THR A 103 11.48 2.38 -12.68
N PHE A 104 10.49 3.03 -13.28
CA PHE A 104 10.70 3.83 -14.50
C PHE A 104 11.62 5.02 -14.24
N ASN A 105 11.45 5.71 -13.11
CA ASN A 105 12.32 6.81 -12.72
C ASN A 105 13.77 6.35 -12.51
N LEU A 106 13.97 5.22 -11.84
CA LEU A 106 15.28 4.63 -11.62
C LEU A 106 15.95 4.25 -12.95
N TYR A 107 15.21 3.62 -13.86
CA TYR A 107 15.71 3.28 -15.19
C TYR A 107 16.18 4.52 -15.94
N TRP A 108 15.35 5.56 -15.99
CA TRP A 108 15.67 6.78 -16.75
C TRP A 108 16.80 7.60 -16.12
N ASN A 109 16.87 7.64 -14.78
CA ASN A 109 17.91 8.37 -14.06
C ASN A 109 19.25 7.61 -14.07
N ALA A 110 19.25 6.29 -13.83
CA ALA A 110 20.48 5.50 -13.75
C ALA A 110 21.09 5.16 -15.12
N ILE A 111 20.25 4.89 -16.13
CA ILE A 111 20.74 4.47 -17.46
C ILE A 111 20.84 5.66 -18.42
N LYS A 112 19.86 6.57 -18.41
CA LYS A 112 19.85 7.72 -19.34
C LYS A 112 20.39 9.02 -18.74
N GLY A 113 20.62 9.09 -17.43
CA GLY A 113 21.22 10.26 -16.78
C GLY A 113 20.39 11.55 -16.90
N VAL A 114 19.10 11.46 -17.23
CA VAL A 114 18.24 12.63 -17.46
C VAL A 114 17.70 13.12 -16.12
N LYS A 115 17.81 14.43 -15.87
CA LYS A 115 17.25 15.08 -14.68
C LYS A 115 15.72 15.06 -14.73
N THR A 116 15.09 14.17 -13.96
CA THR A 116 13.62 14.01 -13.87
C THR A 116 12.92 14.98 -12.90
N ASP A 117 13.50 16.16 -12.65
CA ASP A 117 13.02 17.08 -11.59
C ASP A 117 11.62 17.65 -11.87
N GLN A 118 11.20 17.72 -13.14
CA GLN A 118 9.87 18.19 -13.54
C GLN A 118 8.78 17.11 -13.56
N PHE A 119 9.13 15.83 -13.43
CA PHE A 119 8.15 14.74 -13.50
C PHE A 119 7.46 14.43 -12.15
N GLU A 120 7.87 15.09 -11.05
CA GLU A 120 7.26 14.88 -9.71
C GLU A 120 5.74 15.02 -9.75
N LYS A 121 5.26 16.10 -10.38
CA LYS A 121 3.82 16.40 -10.47
C LYS A 121 3.09 15.32 -11.26
N TYR A 122 3.69 14.83 -12.36
CA TYR A 122 3.11 13.74 -13.15
C TYR A 122 3.05 12.43 -12.37
N TYR A 123 4.09 12.09 -11.59
CA TYR A 123 4.06 10.88 -10.77
C TYR A 123 2.99 10.92 -9.68
N HIS A 124 2.82 12.08 -9.01
CA HIS A 124 1.72 12.25 -8.07
C HIS A 124 0.36 12.19 -8.77
N LEU A 125 0.19 12.83 -9.92
CA LEU A 125 -1.08 12.88 -10.64
C LEU A 125 -1.48 11.49 -11.18
N VAL A 126 -0.53 10.70 -11.68
CA VAL A 126 -0.78 9.32 -12.14
C VAL A 126 -1.08 8.40 -10.96
N SER A 127 -0.28 8.45 -9.89
CA SER A 127 -0.38 7.49 -8.79
C SER A 127 -1.56 7.75 -7.86
N TRP A 128 -2.08 8.98 -7.80
CA TRP A 128 -3.29 9.32 -7.06
C TRP A 128 -4.53 9.46 -7.94
N GLY A 129 -4.38 9.80 -9.23
CA GLY A 129 -5.50 10.08 -10.13
C GLY A 129 -5.98 8.89 -10.98
N VAL A 130 -5.12 7.95 -11.35
CA VAL A 130 -5.55 6.72 -12.05
C VAL A 130 -6.30 5.73 -11.15
N PRO A 131 -5.96 5.56 -9.86
CA PRO A 131 -6.72 4.69 -8.98
C PRO A 131 -8.06 5.30 -8.51
N LEU A 132 -8.29 6.60 -8.72
CA LEU A 132 -9.46 7.37 -8.25
C LEU A 132 -10.65 7.28 -9.22
#